data_AF-A0A2K0TVK0-F1
#
_entry.id   AF-A0A2K0TVK0-F1
#
_cell.length_a   1.000
_cell.length_b   1.000
_cell.length_c   1.000
_cell.angle_alpha   90.00
_cell.angle_beta   90.00
_cell.angle_gamma   90.00
#
_symmetry.space_group_name_H-M   'P 1'
#
loop_
_entity.id
_entity.type
_entity.pdbx_description
1 polymer ?
#
loop_
_entity_poly.entity_id
_entity_poly.type
_entity_poly.pdbx_seq_one_letter_code
_entity_poly.pdbx_strand_id
1 'polypeptide(L)'
;MALNLNDPNGLVNLHNLAQEVERIAPDDKSVPIVFGWGAPLFGAINYFGGEMDIATLLANRGYTVIVASIAPISTNWERACELYRQLTFGQFNTMNLTTNTLEEENDLDVEYGHYFGPNRGPERTSTINRRRAILDSNSPGFHNWKWDRDHRVHFVCHSQGGNTVRYLIDLMSGNNKNLHPKIR
;
A
#
# COMPACT_ATOMS: atom_id res chain seq x y z
N MET A 1 29.81 2.50 -8.78
CA MET A 1 29.20 2.39 -10.14
C MET A 1 27.75 2.00 -9.93
N ALA A 2 26.80 2.65 -10.61
CA ALA A 2 25.41 2.19 -10.59
C ALA A 2 25.35 0.79 -11.22
N LEU A 3 24.63 -0.13 -10.60
CA LEU A 3 24.45 -1.49 -11.13
C LEU A 3 23.69 -1.44 -12.46
N ASN A 4 24.04 -2.31 -13.41
CA ASN A 4 23.41 -2.34 -14.73
C ASN A 4 21.98 -2.92 -14.60
N LEU A 5 20.97 -2.14 -15.01
CA LEU A 5 19.56 -2.53 -14.97
C LEU A 5 19.00 -2.93 -16.36
N ASN A 6 19.87 -3.07 -17.36
CA ASN A 6 19.51 -3.41 -18.74
C ASN A 6 20.00 -4.82 -19.14
N ASP A 7 20.05 -5.75 -18.20
CA ASP A 7 20.31 -7.16 -18.51
C ASP A 7 19.08 -7.78 -19.22
N PRO A 8 19.23 -8.59 -20.28
CA PRO A 8 18.11 -9.29 -20.90
C PRO A 8 17.39 -10.26 -19.94
N ASN A 9 18.02 -10.65 -18.84
CA ASN A 9 17.41 -11.41 -17.75
C ASN A 9 16.82 -10.49 -16.67
N GLY A 10 15.48 -10.43 -16.61
CA GLY A 10 14.76 -9.60 -15.64
C GLY A 10 15.08 -9.91 -14.16
N LEU A 11 15.45 -11.14 -13.83
CA LEU A 11 15.82 -11.51 -12.45
C LEU A 11 17.15 -10.88 -12.02
N VAL A 12 18.09 -10.73 -12.95
CA VAL A 12 19.37 -10.06 -12.70
C VAL A 12 19.13 -8.57 -12.44
N ASN A 13 18.26 -7.94 -13.24
CA ASN A 13 17.88 -6.54 -13.02
C ASN A 13 17.17 -6.35 -11.69
N LEU A 14 16.32 -7.29 -11.28
CA LEU A 14 15.64 -7.24 -9.98
C LEU A 14 16.64 -7.37 -8.82
N HIS A 15 17.62 -8.26 -8.94
CA HIS A 15 18.68 -8.40 -7.95
C HIS A 15 19.56 -7.14 -7.86
N ASN A 16 19.93 -6.57 -9.02
CA ASN A 16 20.69 -5.33 -9.10
C ASN A 16 19.91 -4.14 -8.54
N LEU A 17 18.60 -4.09 -8.79
CA LEU A 17 17.72 -3.09 -8.19
C LEU A 17 17.66 -3.26 -6.67
N ALA A 18 17.55 -4.48 -6.17
CA ALA A 18 17.54 -4.75 -4.74
C ALA A 18 18.85 -4.31 -4.05
N GLN A 19 19.99 -4.61 -4.65
CA GLN A 19 21.30 -4.16 -4.17
C GLN A 19 21.45 -2.62 -4.22
N GLU A 20 20.93 -1.98 -5.27
CA GLU A 20 20.97 -0.52 -5.37
C GLU A 20 20.04 0.13 -4.33
N VAL A 21 18.84 -0.42 -4.12
CA VAL A 21 17.93 0.00 -3.04
C VAL A 21 18.62 -0.16 -1.68
N GLU A 22 19.30 -1.28 -1.43
CA GLU A 22 20.12 -1.47 -0.22
C GLU A 22 21.18 -0.37 -0.05
N ARG A 23 21.84 0.02 -1.15
CA ARG A 23 22.90 1.03 -1.12
C ARG A 23 22.39 2.44 -0.82
N ILE A 24 21.16 2.76 -1.22
CA ILE A 24 20.61 4.12 -1.15
C ILE A 24 19.55 4.30 -0.06
N ALA A 25 18.99 3.21 0.46
CA ALA A 25 17.93 3.29 1.45
C ALA A 25 18.49 3.84 2.78
N PRO A 26 17.75 4.76 3.43
CA PRO A 26 18.23 5.43 4.64
C PRO A 26 18.33 4.46 5.82
N ASP A 27 19.32 4.68 6.69
CA ASP A 27 19.52 3.83 7.88
C ASP A 27 18.32 3.85 8.87
N ASP A 28 17.46 4.88 8.79
CA ASP A 28 16.23 4.97 9.57
C ASP A 28 15.14 4.04 9.02
N LYS A 29 14.91 2.95 9.76
CA LYS A 29 13.90 1.92 9.46
C LYS A 29 12.63 2.07 10.31
N SER A 30 12.50 3.16 11.06
CA SER A 30 11.38 3.40 11.97
C SER A 30 10.08 3.78 11.24
N VAL A 31 10.18 4.21 9.98
CA VAL A 31 9.05 4.62 9.16
C VAL A 31 8.75 3.52 8.12
N PRO A 32 7.53 2.94 8.12
CA PRO A 32 7.16 1.89 7.19
C PRO A 32 7.02 2.41 5.76
N ILE A 33 7.34 1.55 4.80
CA ILE A 33 7.20 1.79 3.37
C ILE A 33 5.85 1.23 2.92
N VAL A 34 4.97 2.10 2.44
CA VAL A 34 3.70 1.70 1.85
C VAL A 34 3.87 1.62 0.34
N PHE A 35 3.63 0.44 -0.19
CA PHE A 35 3.48 0.23 -1.60
C PHE A 35 2.02 0.27 -2.04
N GLY A 36 1.75 1.02 -3.11
CA GLY A 36 0.40 1.15 -3.69
C GLY A 36 0.28 0.51 -5.07
N TRP A 37 -0.64 -0.44 -5.21
CA TRP A 37 -0.98 -1.11 -6.47
C TRP A 37 -2.47 -1.09 -6.78
N GLY A 38 -2.82 -1.23 -8.07
CA GLY A 38 -4.06 -1.87 -8.47
C GLY A 38 -3.86 -3.39 -8.43
N ALA A 39 -4.88 -4.14 -8.02
CA ALA A 39 -4.85 -5.61 -7.90
C ALA A 39 -4.14 -6.32 -9.07
N PRO A 40 -3.50 -7.48 -8.84
CA PRO A 40 -2.86 -8.24 -9.90
C PRO A 40 -3.87 -8.49 -11.01
N LEU A 41 -3.59 -7.95 -12.19
CA LEU A 41 -4.41 -8.18 -13.38
C LEU A 41 -4.41 -9.66 -13.82
N PHE A 42 -3.55 -10.51 -13.23
CA PHE A 42 -3.38 -11.92 -13.62
C PHE A 42 -2.99 -12.86 -12.47
N GLY A 43 -3.66 -12.79 -11.31
CA GLY A 43 -3.87 -13.92 -10.38
C GLY A 43 -2.66 -14.72 -9.82
N ALA A 44 -1.40 -14.40 -10.12
CA ALA A 44 -0.24 -15.19 -9.71
C ALA A 44 1.11 -14.43 -9.67
N ILE A 45 1.12 -13.12 -9.97
CA ILE A 45 2.37 -12.35 -10.11
C ILE A 45 2.30 -11.13 -9.19
N ASN A 46 3.20 -11.06 -8.19
CA ASN A 46 3.33 -9.88 -7.34
C ASN A 46 3.76 -8.69 -8.20
N TYR A 47 3.03 -7.58 -8.11
CA TYR A 47 3.16 -6.42 -9.01
C TYR A 47 4.56 -5.76 -8.96
N PHE A 48 5.25 -5.85 -7.83
CA PHE A 48 6.64 -5.43 -7.68
C PHE A 48 7.54 -6.63 -7.39
N GLY A 49 7.94 -7.33 -8.46
CA GLY A 49 8.99 -8.34 -8.43
C GLY A 49 8.60 -9.74 -8.89
N GLY A 50 7.35 -9.97 -9.30
CA GLY A 50 6.92 -11.26 -9.82
C GLY A 50 7.02 -12.37 -8.77
N GLU A 51 7.90 -13.35 -8.98
CA GLU A 51 8.13 -14.48 -8.04
C GLU A 51 8.96 -14.10 -6.80
N MET A 52 9.69 -12.97 -6.82
CA MET A 52 10.45 -12.44 -5.68
C MET A 52 9.92 -11.07 -5.27
N ASP A 53 9.24 -11.01 -4.14
CA ASP A 53 8.59 -9.79 -3.65
C ASP A 53 9.63 -8.76 -3.16
N ILE A 54 9.67 -7.58 -3.78
CA ILE A 54 10.49 -6.46 -3.30
C ILE A 54 10.13 -6.14 -1.83
N ALA A 55 8.88 -6.37 -1.42
CA ALA A 55 8.46 -6.25 -0.02
C ALA A 55 9.24 -7.22 0.87
N THR A 56 9.33 -8.50 0.51
CA THR A 56 10.08 -9.51 1.27
C THR A 56 11.57 -9.22 1.30
N LEU A 57 12.14 -8.70 0.21
CA LEU A 57 13.55 -8.27 0.20
C LEU A 57 13.81 -7.13 1.20
N LEU A 58 12.95 -6.11 1.21
CA LEU A 58 13.04 -5.00 2.15
C LEU A 58 12.77 -5.45 3.59
N ALA A 59 11.80 -6.32 3.80
CA ALA A 59 11.46 -6.90 5.09
C ALA A 59 12.62 -7.72 5.70
N ASN A 60 13.27 -8.56 4.88
CA ASN A 60 14.48 -9.30 5.27
C ASN A 60 15.65 -8.39 5.66
N ARG A 61 15.63 -7.11 5.27
CA ARG A 61 16.61 -6.10 5.68
C ARG A 61 16.18 -5.24 6.86
N GLY A 62 15.04 -5.57 7.46
CA GLY A 62 14.51 -4.95 8.65
C GLY A 62 13.65 -3.72 8.39
N TYR A 63 13.35 -3.40 7.13
CA TYR A 63 12.30 -2.42 6.84
C TYR A 63 10.93 -3.04 7.13
N THR A 64 9.98 -2.21 7.53
CA THR A 64 8.58 -2.60 7.54
C THR A 64 7.96 -2.20 6.21
N VAL A 65 7.33 -3.16 5.54
CA VAL A 65 6.66 -2.92 4.27
C VAL A 65 5.16 -3.20 4.42
N ILE A 66 4.35 -2.27 3.93
CA ILE A 66 2.90 -2.40 3.87
C ILE A 66 2.49 -2.44 2.40
N VAL A 67 1.80 -3.49 2.02
CA VAL A 67 1.32 -3.79 0.67
C VAL A 67 -0.17 -3.45 0.62
N ALA A 68 -0.53 -2.32 0.02
CA ALA A 68 -1.92 -1.88 -0.05
C ALA A 68 -2.73 -2.72 -1.05
N SER A 69 -3.92 -3.18 -0.66
CA SER A 69 -4.83 -3.98 -1.49
C SER A 69 -5.93 -3.10 -2.10
N ILE A 70 -5.59 -2.30 -3.12
CA ILE A 70 -6.52 -1.35 -3.76
C ILE A 70 -7.00 -1.88 -5.13
N ALA A 71 -8.24 -1.57 -5.50
CA ALA A 71 -8.83 -2.01 -6.76
C ALA A 71 -8.13 -1.42 -8.02
N PRO A 72 -7.96 -2.23 -9.09
CA PRO A 72 -7.18 -1.83 -10.26
C PRO A 72 -7.91 -0.86 -11.20
N ILE A 73 -9.25 -0.91 -11.25
CA ILE A 73 -10.08 -0.16 -12.22
C ILE A 73 -10.90 0.97 -11.53
N SER A 74 -10.74 1.16 -10.23
CA SER A 74 -11.47 2.20 -9.48
C SER A 74 -10.90 3.62 -9.70
N THR A 75 -11.72 4.62 -9.39
CA THR A 75 -11.32 6.03 -9.45
C THR A 75 -10.23 6.36 -8.43
N ASN A 76 -9.41 7.40 -8.65
CA ASN A 76 -8.44 7.84 -7.64
C ASN A 76 -9.10 8.24 -6.31
N TRP A 77 -10.36 8.67 -6.34
CA TRP A 77 -11.17 8.93 -5.15
C TRP A 77 -11.35 7.65 -4.32
N GLU A 78 -11.95 6.62 -4.91
CA GLU A 78 -12.25 5.36 -4.20
C GLU A 78 -10.96 4.72 -3.71
N ARG A 79 -9.92 4.75 -4.56
CA ARG A 79 -8.59 4.23 -4.23
C ARG A 79 -7.96 4.98 -3.05
N ALA A 80 -8.12 6.31 -2.97
CA ALA A 80 -7.63 7.10 -1.85
C ALA A 80 -8.40 6.79 -0.56
N CYS A 81 -9.72 6.65 -0.62
CA CYS A 81 -10.53 6.21 0.52
C CYS A 81 -10.14 4.81 1.02
N GLU A 82 -9.96 3.86 0.10
CA GLU A 82 -9.51 2.50 0.42
C GLU A 82 -8.12 2.50 1.06
N LEU A 83 -7.17 3.23 0.48
CA LEU A 83 -5.81 3.34 1.02
C LEU A 83 -5.81 3.97 2.42
N TYR A 84 -6.53 5.08 2.59
CA TYR A 84 -6.66 5.72 3.89
C TYR A 84 -7.20 4.74 4.93
N ARG A 85 -8.29 4.05 4.58
CA ARG A 85 -8.96 3.13 5.49
C ARG A 85 -8.07 1.94 5.86
N GLN A 86 -7.35 1.36 4.90
CA GLN A 86 -6.40 0.27 5.15
C GLN A 86 -5.31 0.68 6.14
N LEU A 87 -4.75 1.89 5.97
CA LEU A 87 -3.64 2.36 6.81
C LEU A 87 -4.08 2.79 8.21
N THR A 88 -5.31 3.29 8.36
CA THR A 88 -5.83 3.79 9.65
C THR A 88 -6.60 2.74 10.46
N PHE A 89 -6.91 1.59 9.86
CA PHE A 89 -7.60 0.50 10.57
C PHE A 89 -6.77 -0.12 11.70
N GLY A 90 -5.44 -0.11 11.56
CA GLY A 90 -4.52 -0.63 12.58
C GLY A 90 -4.46 -2.15 12.66
N GLN A 91 -5.00 -2.86 11.66
CA GLN A 91 -4.89 -4.29 11.51
C GLN A 91 -4.55 -4.63 10.06
N PHE A 92 -3.66 -5.61 9.89
CA PHE A 92 -3.13 -6.04 8.61
C PHE A 92 -3.28 -7.56 8.46
N ASN A 93 -3.25 -8.02 7.22
CA ASN A 93 -3.00 -9.43 6.93
C ASN A 93 -1.48 -9.68 7.02
N THR A 94 -1.07 -10.84 7.51
CA THR A 94 0.34 -11.17 7.71
C THR A 94 0.66 -12.54 7.12
N MET A 95 1.87 -12.70 6.61
CA MET A 95 2.37 -14.01 6.19
C MET A 95 2.74 -14.85 7.41
N ASN A 96 2.18 -16.05 7.51
CA ASN A 96 2.64 -17.04 8.46
C ASN A 96 3.91 -17.69 7.91
N LEU A 97 5.05 -17.37 8.51
CA LEU A 97 6.35 -17.85 8.06
C LEU A 97 6.56 -19.36 8.26
N THR A 98 5.77 -20.01 9.14
CA THR A 98 5.88 -21.46 9.40
C THR A 98 5.15 -22.27 8.33
N THR A 99 3.98 -21.81 7.90
CA THR A 99 3.15 -22.49 6.90
C THR A 99 3.33 -21.93 5.49
N ASN A 100 4.04 -20.81 5.35
CA ASN A 100 4.15 -20.03 4.11
C ASN A 100 2.76 -19.71 3.52
N THR A 101 1.80 -19.37 4.39
CA THR A 101 0.44 -19.01 4.00
C THR A 101 0.08 -17.62 4.49
N LEU A 102 -0.66 -16.87 3.68
CA LEU A 102 -1.18 -15.57 4.07
C LEU A 102 -2.41 -15.77 4.96
N GLU A 103 -2.36 -15.21 6.17
CA GLU A 103 -3.53 -15.15 7.07
C GLU A 103 -4.42 -13.99 6.59
N GLU A 104 -5.40 -14.32 5.76
CA GLU A 104 -6.28 -13.35 5.12
C GLU A 104 -7.56 -13.09 5.91
N GLU A 105 -7.74 -11.85 6.34
CA GLU A 105 -9.01 -11.33 6.83
C GLU A 105 -9.62 -10.34 5.83
N ASN A 106 -10.95 -10.37 5.74
CA ASN A 106 -11.77 -9.55 4.86
C ASN A 106 -12.90 -8.88 5.66
N ASP A 107 -12.54 -7.95 6.54
CA ASP A 107 -13.46 -7.25 7.44
C ASP A 107 -13.26 -5.72 7.40
N LEU A 108 -12.55 -5.23 6.39
CA LEU A 108 -12.31 -3.80 6.24
C LEU A 108 -13.49 -3.14 5.53
N ASP A 109 -14.31 -2.43 6.28
CA ASP A 109 -15.37 -1.60 5.72
C ASP A 109 -14.84 -0.23 5.32
N VAL A 110 -15.25 0.27 4.14
CA VAL A 110 -14.79 1.51 3.52
C VAL A 110 -15.97 2.41 3.17
N GLU A 111 -15.89 3.66 3.60
CA GLU A 111 -16.85 4.72 3.27
C GLU A 111 -16.24 5.66 2.23
N TYR A 112 -16.91 5.80 1.07
CA TYR A 112 -16.51 6.71 -0.01
C TYR A 112 -17.17 8.09 0.11
N GLY A 113 -18.21 8.23 0.93
CA GLY A 113 -18.93 9.48 1.19
C GLY A 113 -19.85 9.94 0.04
N HIS A 114 -20.42 11.14 0.19
CA HIS A 114 -21.48 11.67 -0.69
C HIS A 114 -21.01 12.84 -1.57
N TYR A 115 -19.74 12.83 -2.00
CA TYR A 115 -19.07 13.98 -2.61
C TYR A 115 -19.75 14.58 -3.84
N PHE A 116 -20.39 13.74 -4.65
CA PHE A 116 -21.02 14.20 -5.86
C PHE A 116 -22.37 14.90 -5.61
N GLY A 117 -22.89 14.89 -4.37
CA GLY A 117 -24.21 15.41 -4.02
C GLY A 117 -25.34 14.44 -4.38
N PRO A 118 -26.59 14.79 -4.03
CA PRO A 118 -27.75 13.91 -4.25
C PRO A 118 -27.94 13.62 -5.75
N ASN A 119 -28.12 12.35 -6.09
CA ASN A 119 -28.38 11.84 -7.45
C ASN A 119 -27.30 12.13 -8.52
N ARG A 120 -26.09 12.50 -8.11
CA ARG A 120 -24.95 12.79 -9.01
C ARG A 120 -23.74 11.90 -8.75
N GLY A 121 -23.79 11.11 -7.67
CA GLY A 121 -22.74 10.18 -7.28
C GLY A 121 -23.00 8.74 -7.68
N PRO A 122 -22.04 7.85 -7.40
CA PRO A 122 -22.22 6.43 -7.59
C PRO A 122 -23.39 5.92 -6.73
N GLU A 123 -24.11 4.92 -7.23
CA GLU A 123 -25.22 4.27 -6.51
C GLU A 123 -24.77 3.66 -5.18
N ARG A 124 -23.49 3.31 -5.09
CA ARG A 124 -22.86 2.73 -3.90
C ARG A 124 -21.80 3.67 -3.34
N THR A 125 -21.97 4.09 -2.08
CA THR A 125 -21.05 4.99 -1.38
C THR A 125 -20.27 4.32 -0.26
N SER A 126 -20.42 3.00 -0.09
CA SER A 126 -19.64 2.20 0.87
C SER A 126 -19.46 0.76 0.41
N THR A 127 -18.37 0.15 0.85
CA THR A 127 -18.13 -1.29 0.69
C THR A 127 -17.85 -1.92 2.05
N ILE A 128 -18.19 -3.21 2.17
CA ILE A 128 -17.96 -4.00 3.37
C ILE A 128 -17.09 -5.20 3.04
N ASN A 129 -16.46 -5.79 4.05
CA ASN A 129 -15.65 -7.00 3.94
C ASN A 129 -14.54 -6.87 2.87
N ARG A 130 -13.85 -5.74 2.83
CA ARG A 130 -12.66 -5.58 1.98
C ARG A 130 -11.46 -6.28 2.63
N ARG A 131 -10.55 -6.74 1.77
CA ARG A 131 -9.25 -7.28 2.18
C ARG A 131 -8.42 -6.20 2.84
N ARG A 132 -7.78 -6.51 3.97
CA ARG A 132 -6.83 -5.63 4.63
C ARG A 132 -5.56 -5.46 3.77
N ALA A 133 -4.78 -4.40 4.05
CA ALA A 133 -3.40 -4.34 3.56
C ALA A 133 -2.58 -5.47 4.19
N ILE A 134 -1.52 -5.89 3.49
CA ILE A 134 -0.61 -6.92 3.98
C ILE A 134 0.60 -6.24 4.63
N LEU A 135 0.99 -6.68 5.82
CA LEU A 135 2.19 -6.25 6.52
C LEU A 135 3.28 -7.30 6.34
N ASP A 136 4.40 -6.91 5.76
CA ASP A 136 5.62 -7.70 5.67
C ASP A 136 6.70 -7.02 6.53
N SER A 137 6.95 -7.59 7.72
CA SER A 137 7.89 -7.05 8.70
C SER A 137 8.45 -8.13 9.60
N ASN A 138 9.76 -8.07 9.82
CA ASN A 138 10.44 -8.86 10.86
C ASN A 138 10.45 -8.15 12.22
N SER A 139 9.86 -6.95 12.31
CA SER A 139 9.85 -6.14 13.53
C SER A 139 8.52 -6.26 14.28
N PRO A 140 8.51 -6.78 15.53
CA PRO A 140 7.26 -7.01 16.26
C PRO A 140 6.49 -5.73 16.58
N GLY A 141 7.17 -4.57 16.61
CA GLY A 141 6.57 -3.27 16.91
C GLY A 141 5.52 -2.77 15.91
N PHE A 142 5.40 -3.41 14.73
CA PHE A 142 4.49 -2.94 13.68
C PHE A 142 3.15 -3.68 13.61
N HIS A 143 2.94 -4.75 14.39
CA HIS A 143 1.67 -5.50 14.37
C HIS A 143 0.46 -4.67 14.79
N ASN A 144 0.66 -3.70 15.68
CA ASN A 144 -0.39 -2.77 16.15
C ASN A 144 -0.20 -1.35 15.58
N TRP A 145 0.68 -1.20 14.58
CA TRP A 145 0.91 0.09 13.96
C TRP A 145 -0.35 0.54 13.23
N LYS A 146 -0.61 1.84 13.25
CA LYS A 146 -1.64 2.47 12.43
C LYS A 146 -1.12 3.80 11.95
N TRP A 147 -1.62 4.25 10.81
CA TRP A 147 -1.32 5.57 10.33
C TRP A 147 -2.11 6.61 11.13
N ASP A 148 -1.40 7.52 11.77
CA ASP A 148 -1.96 8.68 12.45
C ASP A 148 -0.97 9.86 12.39
N ARG A 149 -1.20 10.90 13.21
CA ARG A 149 -0.36 12.11 13.20
C ARG A 149 1.06 11.86 13.72
N ASP A 150 1.23 10.89 14.60
CA ASP A 150 2.50 10.61 15.27
C ASP A 150 3.27 9.49 14.55
N HIS A 151 2.57 8.66 13.76
CA HIS A 151 3.15 7.55 13.02
C HIS A 151 3.12 7.82 11.51
N ARG A 152 4.27 8.08 10.89
CA ARG A 152 4.38 8.43 9.46
C ARG A 152 4.51 7.20 8.55
N VAL A 153 4.44 7.42 7.24
CA VAL A 153 4.69 6.42 6.19
C VAL A 153 5.48 7.01 5.03
N HIS A 154 6.24 6.18 4.32
CA HIS A 154 6.82 6.51 3.02
C HIS A 154 6.01 5.83 1.90
N PHE A 155 5.44 6.61 0.98
CA PHE A 155 4.73 6.04 -0.16
C PHE A 155 5.67 5.78 -1.34
N VAL A 156 5.71 4.54 -1.81
CA VAL A 156 6.36 4.16 -3.08
C VAL A 156 5.26 3.68 -4.03
N CYS A 157 5.15 4.32 -5.18
CA CYS A 157 4.01 4.14 -6.07
C CYS A 157 4.45 4.03 -7.52
N HIS A 158 3.69 3.26 -8.30
CA HIS A 158 3.85 3.14 -9.75
C HIS A 158 2.54 3.42 -10.48
N SER A 159 2.63 3.97 -11.69
CA SER A 159 1.49 4.27 -12.57
C SER A 159 0.39 5.07 -11.83
N GLN A 160 -0.87 4.63 -11.89
CA GLN A 160 -2.01 5.28 -11.25
C GLN A 160 -1.87 5.40 -9.72
N GLY A 161 -1.02 4.59 -9.08
CA GLY A 161 -0.75 4.68 -7.64
C GLY A 161 -0.22 6.06 -7.23
N GLY A 162 0.60 6.70 -8.07
CA GLY A 162 1.12 8.05 -7.78
C GLY A 162 0.00 9.10 -7.74
N ASN A 163 -0.96 9.02 -8.66
CA ASN A 163 -2.12 9.89 -8.66
C ASN A 163 -3.04 9.62 -7.46
N THR A 164 -3.20 8.35 -7.07
CA THR A 164 -3.96 7.96 -5.87
C THR A 164 -3.37 8.60 -4.61
N VAL A 165 -2.06 8.48 -4.38
CA VAL A 165 -1.41 9.04 -3.18
C VAL A 165 -1.43 10.57 -3.19
N ARG A 166 -1.21 11.20 -4.34
CA ARG A 166 -1.34 12.67 -4.46
C ARG A 166 -2.75 13.13 -4.12
N TYR A 167 -3.76 12.41 -4.60
CA TYR A 167 -5.15 12.70 -4.28
C TYR A 167 -5.43 12.53 -2.78
N LEU A 168 -4.98 11.42 -2.19
CA LEU A 168 -5.08 11.18 -0.74
C LEU A 168 -4.47 12.31 0.10
N ILE A 169 -3.25 12.75 -0.23
CA ILE A 169 -2.59 13.87 0.46
C ILE A 169 -3.43 15.15 0.35
N ASP A 170 -3.98 15.42 -0.84
CA ASP A 170 -4.88 16.55 -1.05
C ASP A 170 -6.15 16.45 -0.19
N LEU A 171 -6.79 15.28 -0.14
CA LEU A 171 -7.95 15.01 0.72
C LEU A 171 -7.65 15.29 2.20
N MET A 172 -6.47 14.87 2.66
CA MET A 172 -6.04 15.02 4.06
C MET A 172 -5.54 16.42 4.40
N SER A 173 -5.19 17.25 3.41
CA SER A 173 -4.67 18.60 3.63
C SER A 173 -5.70 19.56 4.25
N GLY A 174 -6.99 19.23 4.18
CA GLY A 174 -8.08 20.08 4.64
C GLY A 174 -8.43 21.23 3.68
N ASN A 175 -7.69 21.39 2.57
CA ASN A 175 -7.91 22.46 1.59
C ASN A 175 -9.26 22.35 0.85
N ASN A 176 -9.90 21.18 0.90
CA ASN A 176 -11.18 20.89 0.24
C ASN A 176 -12.42 21.15 1.12
N LYS A 177 -12.32 22.05 2.12
CA LYS A 177 -13.45 22.50 2.97
C LYS A 177 -14.25 21.37 3.66
N ASN A 178 -13.63 20.22 3.95
CA ASN A 178 -14.31 19.02 4.49
C ASN A 178 -15.47 18.50 3.63
N LEU A 179 -15.40 18.65 2.30
CA LEU A 179 -16.37 18.05 1.37
C LEU A 179 -16.26 16.51 1.30
N HIS A 180 -15.23 15.94 1.91
CA HIS A 180 -15.01 14.51 2.08
C HIS A 180 -15.59 14.04 3.42
N PRO A 181 -16.02 12.77 3.56
CA PRO A 181 -16.47 12.24 4.84
C PRO A 181 -15.46 12.57 5.94
N LYS A 182 -15.92 12.92 7.14
CA LYS A 182 -15.02 13.19 8.27
C LYS A 182 -14.17 11.95 8.48
N ILE A 183 -12.93 12.08 8.04
CA ILE A 183 -11.87 11.14 8.24
C ILE A 183 -11.60 11.17 9.77
N ARG A 184 -12.28 10.29 10.52
CA ARG A 184 -12.15 10.17 11.98
C ARG A 184 -10.90 9.37 12.34
#